data_AF-U5NER0-F1
#
_entry.id   AF-U5NER0-F1
#
_cell.length_a   1.000
_cell.length_b   1.000
_cell.length_c   1.000
_cell.angle_alpha   90.00
_cell.angle_beta   90.00
_cell.angle_gamma   90.00
#
_symmetry.space_group_name_H-M   'P 1'
#
loop_
_entity.id
_entity.type
_entity.pdbx_description
1 polymer ?
#
loop_
_entity_poly.entity_id
_entity_poly.type
_entity_poly.pdbx_seq_one_letter_code
_entity_poly.pdbx_strand_id
1 'polypeptide(L)'
;MNPMLERTIDAYDTELLSRSRVFVVGTGGSRGFVETLARTGISEMVLIDPDTSGYSNIGTQQAFLDEIGEAKVNCLKRRLATINRDLRVKARQMRFEDIARPDLDYLLREGWDGSPVPAQTVLVLSTDNFYAQAHGNRVALEYGVPSASAQVYQDGLAAEFSFTHPDLTTACNRCALEGRYRAYLEQGFVNQTTSRGAPVFCADRVNSTLGFLTLMVLHHGSDHPRWGDMLKRAGNRNLMQLQMWPDTPLGVFGRVFGGADQQRLFFDNLVWLPQKPDHPDSNGTPACPDCGGTGNLHDARGSFPGTDLYRMRPASKRLSAAGLVS
;
A
#
# COMPACT_ATOMS: atom_id res chain seq x y z
N MET A 1 -6.07 11.36 -28.10
CA MET A 1 -6.73 10.39 -27.20
C MET A 1 -6.03 9.05 -27.36
N ASN A 2 -5.64 8.38 -26.26
CA ASN A 2 -4.98 7.07 -26.34
C ASN A 2 -6.03 6.00 -26.72
N PRO A 3 -5.90 5.30 -27.87
CA PRO A 3 -6.88 4.31 -28.32
C PRO A 3 -7.13 3.16 -27.32
N MET A 4 -6.16 2.88 -26.44
CA MET A 4 -6.30 1.88 -25.37
C MET A 4 -7.52 2.14 -24.47
N LEU A 5 -7.91 3.42 -24.31
CA LEU A 5 -8.96 3.84 -23.39
C LEU A 5 -10.33 4.00 -24.06
N GLU A 6 -10.49 3.69 -25.35
CA GLU A 6 -11.73 3.96 -26.11
C GLU A 6 -13.00 3.48 -25.39
N ARG A 7 -12.97 2.28 -24.79
CA ARG A 7 -14.11 1.68 -24.08
C ARG A 7 -14.22 2.05 -22.60
N THR A 8 -13.21 2.69 -22.04
CA THR A 8 -13.10 2.99 -20.60
C THR A 8 -12.86 4.46 -20.33
N ILE A 9 -12.95 5.32 -21.33
CA ILE A 9 -12.63 6.75 -21.20
C ILE A 9 -13.48 7.41 -20.11
N ASP A 10 -14.78 7.09 -20.07
CA ASP A 10 -15.73 7.61 -19.07
C ASP A 10 -15.61 6.91 -17.70
N ALA A 11 -14.73 5.92 -17.57
CA ALA A 11 -14.47 5.28 -16.30
C ALA A 11 -13.44 6.04 -15.45
N TYR A 12 -12.70 6.99 -16.04
CA TYR A 12 -11.57 7.67 -15.41
C TYR A 12 -11.54 9.17 -15.74
N ASP A 13 -10.96 9.97 -14.84
CA ASP A 13 -10.48 11.30 -15.19
C ASP A 13 -9.14 11.17 -15.93
N THR A 14 -9.21 11.06 -17.26
CA THR A 14 -8.00 10.80 -18.06
C THR A 14 -7.04 11.98 -18.10
N GLU A 15 -7.50 13.21 -17.93
CA GLU A 15 -6.63 14.38 -17.83
C GLU A 15 -5.81 14.32 -16.54
N LEU A 16 -6.47 14.07 -15.41
CA LEU A 16 -5.82 13.90 -14.12
C LEU A 16 -4.84 12.71 -14.12
N LEU A 17 -5.28 11.55 -14.60
CA LEU A 17 -4.44 10.35 -14.64
C LEU A 17 -3.22 10.51 -15.57
N SER A 18 -3.37 11.23 -16.69
CA SER A 18 -2.25 11.57 -17.58
C SER A 18 -1.18 12.45 -16.92
N ARG A 19 -1.48 13.01 -15.74
CA ARG A 19 -0.57 13.79 -14.91
C ARG A 19 -0.36 13.16 -13.52
N SER A 20 -0.72 11.88 -13.36
CA SER A 20 -0.59 11.16 -12.10
C SER A 20 0.61 10.20 -12.10
N ARG A 21 1.17 10.01 -10.90
CA ARG A 21 2.28 9.08 -10.62
C ARG A 21 1.88 8.08 -9.55
N VAL A 22 2.23 6.81 -9.78
CA VAL A 22 2.09 5.75 -8.76
C VAL A 22 3.47 5.26 -8.36
N PHE A 23 3.81 5.42 -7.09
CA PHE A 23 5.06 4.94 -6.52
C PHE A 23 4.79 3.62 -5.80
N VAL A 24 5.31 2.50 -6.29
CA VAL A 24 5.03 1.15 -5.77
C VAL A 24 6.27 0.58 -5.07
N VAL A 25 6.11 0.21 -3.81
CA VAL A 25 7.10 -0.49 -3.00
C VAL A 25 6.67 -1.94 -2.82
N GLY A 26 7.46 -2.87 -3.35
CA GLY A 26 7.13 -4.28 -3.49
C GLY A 26 6.34 -4.52 -4.77
N THR A 27 6.91 -5.34 -5.66
CA THR A 27 6.38 -5.68 -7.00
C THR A 27 6.14 -7.19 -7.17
N GLY A 28 6.21 -7.94 -6.07
CA GLY A 28 5.87 -9.37 -6.05
C GLY A 28 4.36 -9.59 -6.24
N GLY A 29 3.61 -9.74 -5.15
CA GLY A 29 2.16 -9.99 -5.22
C GLY A 29 1.36 -8.89 -5.93
N SER A 30 1.87 -7.65 -5.93
CA SER A 30 1.26 -6.47 -6.56
C SER A 30 1.44 -6.39 -8.08
N ARG A 31 2.10 -7.37 -8.70
CA ARG A 31 2.37 -7.36 -10.15
C ARG A 31 1.10 -7.10 -10.98
N GLY A 32 0.04 -7.89 -10.75
CA GLY A 32 -1.22 -7.75 -11.47
C GLY A 32 -1.88 -6.37 -11.27
N PHE A 33 -1.71 -5.77 -10.09
CA PHE A 33 -2.15 -4.40 -9.79
C PHE A 33 -1.40 -3.38 -10.67
N VAL A 34 -0.06 -3.46 -10.74
CA VAL A 34 0.75 -2.53 -11.55
C VAL A 34 0.45 -2.69 -13.04
N GLU A 35 0.36 -3.92 -13.54
CA GLU A 35 -0.01 -4.18 -14.93
C GLU A 35 -1.42 -3.64 -15.25
N THR A 36 -2.38 -3.83 -14.36
CA THR A 36 -3.74 -3.31 -14.54
C THR A 36 -3.76 -1.79 -14.55
N LEU A 37 -3.05 -1.13 -13.63
CA LEU A 37 -2.96 0.33 -13.59
C LEU A 37 -2.36 0.94 -14.86
N ALA A 38 -1.41 0.28 -15.53
CA ALA A 38 -0.84 0.77 -16.78
C ALA A 38 -1.89 0.96 -17.90
N ARG A 39 -3.06 0.30 -17.79
CA ARG A 39 -4.18 0.41 -18.72
C ARG A 39 -5.15 1.55 -18.41
N THR A 40 -4.93 2.30 -17.34
CA THR A 40 -5.89 3.32 -16.86
C THR A 40 -5.62 4.73 -17.39
N GLY A 41 -4.50 4.93 -18.08
CA GLY A 41 -4.06 6.25 -18.53
C GLY A 41 -3.10 6.97 -17.56
N ILE A 42 -2.71 6.31 -16.46
CA ILE A 42 -1.61 6.78 -15.60
C ILE A 42 -0.34 6.93 -16.43
N SER A 43 0.34 8.07 -16.26
CA SER A 43 1.48 8.44 -17.09
C SER A 43 2.84 8.03 -16.50
N GLU A 44 2.92 7.85 -15.18
CA GLU A 44 4.20 7.62 -14.49
C GLU A 44 4.11 6.56 -13.39
N MET A 45 5.13 5.70 -13.32
CA MET A 45 5.30 4.72 -12.24
C MET A 45 6.74 4.68 -11.73
N VAL A 46 6.89 4.61 -10.40
CA VAL A 46 8.13 4.20 -9.73
C VAL A 46 7.94 2.78 -9.21
N LEU A 47 8.91 1.90 -9.46
CA LEU A 47 8.90 0.52 -8.98
C LEU A 47 10.15 0.27 -8.13
N ILE A 48 9.94 -0.06 -6.85
CA ILE A 48 11.00 -0.40 -5.89
C ILE A 48 10.79 -1.83 -5.40
N ASP A 49 11.77 -2.70 -5.64
CA ASP A 49 11.79 -4.07 -5.11
C ASP A 49 13.23 -4.60 -5.13
N PRO A 50 13.78 -5.11 -4.01
CA PRO A 50 15.15 -5.62 -4.00
C PRO A 50 15.29 -6.98 -4.68
N ASP A 51 14.20 -7.74 -4.85
CA ASP A 51 14.27 -9.15 -5.18
C ASP A 51 14.41 -9.43 -6.69
N THR A 52 14.86 -10.65 -6.98
CA THR A 52 14.76 -11.29 -8.28
C THR A 52 13.56 -12.25 -8.32
N SER A 53 13.09 -12.57 -9.52
CA SER A 53 11.99 -13.52 -9.73
C SER A 53 12.49 -14.96 -9.53
N GLY A 54 11.76 -15.75 -8.74
CA GLY A 54 12.00 -17.17 -8.52
C GLY A 54 10.83 -18.05 -8.97
N TYR A 55 11.07 -19.36 -9.06
CA TYR A 55 10.05 -20.34 -9.49
C TYR A 55 8.75 -20.28 -8.66
N SER A 56 8.85 -20.10 -7.34
CA SER A 56 7.67 -19.98 -6.47
C SER A 56 6.81 -18.74 -6.79
N ASN A 57 7.39 -17.71 -7.42
CA ASN A 57 6.68 -16.49 -7.79
C ASN A 57 5.75 -16.70 -8.98
N ILE A 58 5.96 -17.73 -9.81
CA ILE A 58 5.03 -18.09 -10.88
C ILE A 58 3.66 -18.43 -10.29
N GLY A 59 3.64 -19.25 -9.22
CA GLY A 59 2.41 -19.70 -8.57
C GLY A 59 1.80 -18.72 -7.56
N THR A 60 2.46 -17.59 -7.25
CA THR A 60 2.03 -16.69 -6.17
C THR A 60 2.03 -15.20 -6.53
N GLN A 61 2.71 -14.81 -7.60
CA GLN A 61 2.98 -13.41 -7.98
C GLN A 61 2.81 -13.15 -9.48
N GLN A 62 2.25 -14.11 -10.22
CA GLN A 62 2.04 -14.03 -11.68
C GLN A 62 3.33 -13.76 -12.46
N ALA A 63 4.47 -14.20 -11.93
CA ALA A 63 5.74 -14.14 -12.66
C ALA A 63 5.77 -15.13 -13.83
N PHE A 64 6.61 -14.86 -14.83
CA PHE A 64 6.75 -15.71 -16.01
C PHE A 64 8.02 -16.57 -15.96
N LEU A 65 8.03 -17.70 -16.69
CA LEU A 65 9.16 -18.64 -16.72
C LEU A 65 10.44 -18.01 -17.26
N ASP A 66 10.32 -17.11 -18.23
CA ASP A 66 11.43 -16.38 -18.87
C ASP A 66 11.98 -15.23 -18.02
N GLU A 67 11.36 -14.97 -16.86
CA GLU A 67 11.76 -13.90 -15.94
C GLU A 67 12.59 -14.41 -14.76
N ILE A 68 12.79 -15.73 -14.63
CA ILE A 68 13.50 -16.32 -13.49
C ILE A 68 14.95 -15.83 -13.43
N GLY A 69 15.38 -15.41 -12.24
CA GLY A 69 16.73 -14.88 -11.98
C GLY A 69 16.89 -13.38 -12.28
N GLU A 70 15.92 -12.77 -12.95
CA GLU A 70 15.92 -11.35 -13.28
C GLU A 70 15.30 -10.50 -12.17
N ALA A 71 15.72 -9.24 -12.06
CA ALA A 71 15.15 -8.30 -11.09
C ALA A 71 13.65 -8.08 -11.37
N LYS A 72 12.80 -8.23 -10.34
CA LYS A 72 11.33 -8.13 -10.49
C LYS A 72 10.90 -6.81 -11.13
N VAL A 73 11.49 -5.70 -10.68
CA VAL A 73 11.24 -4.35 -11.22
C VAL A 73 11.58 -4.21 -12.71
N ASN A 74 12.63 -4.89 -13.19
CA ASN A 74 13.04 -4.84 -14.59
C ASN A 74 12.10 -5.70 -15.46
N CYS A 75 11.74 -6.89 -14.98
CA CYS A 75 10.72 -7.73 -15.63
C CYS A 75 9.40 -6.98 -15.81
N LEU A 76 8.92 -6.37 -14.72
CA LEU A 76 7.69 -5.60 -14.74
C LEU A 76 7.80 -4.37 -15.66
N LYS A 77 8.90 -3.62 -15.61
CA LYS A 77 9.14 -2.51 -16.55
C LYS A 77 9.06 -2.96 -18.02
N ARG A 78 9.69 -4.09 -18.38
CA ARG A 78 9.60 -4.65 -19.74
C ARG A 78 8.15 -4.98 -20.12
N ARG A 79 7.38 -5.58 -19.20
CA ARG A 79 5.97 -5.93 -19.43
C ARG A 79 5.08 -4.70 -19.58
N LEU A 80 5.29 -3.67 -18.75
CA LEU A 80 4.52 -2.42 -18.82
C LEU A 80 4.71 -1.72 -20.17
N ALA A 81 5.91 -1.77 -20.75
CA ALA A 81 6.16 -1.22 -22.09
C ALA A 81 5.40 -1.96 -23.21
N THR A 82 4.99 -3.22 -23.01
CA THR A 82 4.12 -3.93 -23.96
C THR A 82 2.64 -3.60 -23.77
N ILE A 83 2.27 -2.98 -22.65
CA ILE A 83 0.90 -2.58 -22.31
C ILE A 83 0.65 -1.14 -22.75
N ASN A 84 1.52 -0.22 -22.32
CA ASN A 84 1.38 1.20 -22.56
C ASN A 84 2.77 1.80 -22.79
N ARG A 85 3.08 2.15 -24.05
CA ARG A 85 4.38 2.71 -24.44
C ARG A 85 4.60 4.14 -23.96
N ASP A 86 3.52 4.85 -23.62
CA ASP A 86 3.57 6.23 -23.14
C ASP A 86 3.82 6.31 -21.62
N LEU A 87 3.70 5.16 -20.92
CA LEU A 87 3.95 5.05 -19.48
C LEU A 87 5.45 5.17 -19.19
N ARG A 88 5.85 6.20 -18.43
CA ARG A 88 7.22 6.39 -17.97
C ARG A 88 7.45 5.60 -16.69
N VAL A 89 8.43 4.69 -16.71
CA VAL A 89 8.73 3.80 -15.58
C VAL A 89 10.17 3.97 -15.08
N LYS A 90 10.32 4.39 -13.82
CA LYS A 90 11.60 4.33 -13.09
C LYS A 90 11.61 3.06 -12.22
N ALA A 91 12.42 2.08 -12.62
CA ALA A 91 12.63 0.83 -11.89
C ALA A 91 13.92 0.93 -11.06
N ARG A 92 13.88 0.52 -9.80
CA ARG A 92 15.04 0.46 -8.90
C ARG A 92 15.05 -0.86 -8.15
N GLN A 93 16.07 -1.67 -8.40
CA GLN A 93 16.29 -2.90 -7.66
C GLN A 93 17.04 -2.58 -6.36
N MET A 94 16.31 -2.21 -5.33
CA MET A 94 16.86 -1.86 -4.03
C MET A 94 15.80 -1.94 -2.95
N ARG A 95 16.24 -1.92 -1.69
CA ARG A 95 15.33 -1.74 -0.56
C ARG A 95 14.83 -0.31 -0.54
N PHE A 96 13.57 -0.14 -0.14
CA PHE A 96 12.96 1.19 -0.08
C PHE A 96 13.62 2.07 0.99
N GLU A 97 13.99 1.45 2.10
CA GLU A 97 14.66 2.10 3.22
C GLU A 97 16.10 2.53 2.90
N ASP A 98 16.67 2.09 1.78
CA ASP A 98 18.02 2.47 1.35
C ASP A 98 17.99 3.66 0.36
N ILE A 99 16.82 4.15 -0.03
CA ILE A 99 16.70 5.31 -0.92
C ILE A 99 17.04 6.58 -0.14
N ALA A 100 18.04 7.32 -0.61
CA ALA A 100 18.44 8.58 0.00
C ALA A 100 17.35 9.65 -0.17
N ARG A 101 17.29 10.61 0.75
CA ARG A 101 16.30 11.70 0.71
C ARG A 101 16.31 12.49 -0.62
N PRO A 102 17.46 12.91 -1.19
CA PRO A 102 17.46 13.58 -2.49
C PRO A 102 16.86 12.72 -3.62
N ASP A 103 17.05 11.40 -3.57
CA ASP A 103 16.45 10.49 -4.55
C ASP A 103 14.93 10.36 -4.32
N LEU A 104 14.46 10.37 -3.07
CA LEU A 104 13.03 10.44 -2.76
C LEU A 104 12.40 11.74 -3.25
N ASP A 105 13.06 12.89 -3.06
CA ASP A 105 12.62 14.19 -3.58
C ASP A 105 12.44 14.11 -5.11
N TYR A 106 13.45 13.63 -5.83
CA TYR A 106 13.40 13.41 -7.27
C TYR A 106 12.28 12.45 -7.70
N LEU A 107 12.15 11.29 -7.04
CA LEU A 107 11.19 10.26 -7.42
C LEU A 107 9.74 10.62 -7.06
N LEU A 108 9.50 11.44 -6.03
CA LEU A 108 8.15 11.79 -5.58
C LEU A 108 7.65 13.13 -6.14
N ARG A 109 8.53 14.13 -6.28
CA ARG A 109 8.13 15.53 -6.48
C ARG A 109 8.64 16.18 -7.75
N GLU A 110 9.62 15.60 -8.44
CA GLU A 110 10.16 16.20 -9.65
C GLU A 110 9.55 15.61 -10.91
N GLY A 111 9.49 16.40 -11.98
CA GLY A 111 9.20 15.93 -13.32
C GLY A 111 10.36 15.10 -13.89
N TRP A 112 10.07 14.18 -14.80
CA TRP A 112 11.09 13.29 -15.38
C TRP A 112 11.23 13.51 -16.86
N ASP A 113 12.48 13.58 -17.33
CA ASP A 113 12.79 13.54 -18.77
C ASP A 113 12.02 14.62 -19.56
N GLY A 114 11.83 15.81 -18.96
CA GLY A 114 11.08 16.93 -19.52
C GLY A 114 9.57 16.91 -19.26
N SER A 115 9.04 15.89 -18.58
CA SER A 115 7.64 15.88 -18.12
C SER A 115 7.41 16.92 -17.02
N PRO A 116 6.20 17.49 -16.91
CA PRO A 116 5.85 18.31 -15.76
C PRO A 116 5.86 17.48 -14.47
N VAL A 117 5.96 18.18 -13.34
CA VAL A 117 5.71 17.58 -12.02
C VAL A 117 4.32 16.94 -12.01
N PRO A 118 4.16 15.69 -11.52
CA PRO A 118 2.86 15.06 -11.44
C PRO A 118 1.90 15.89 -10.59
N ALA A 119 0.66 16.02 -11.05
CA ALA A 119 -0.41 16.69 -10.33
C ALA A 119 -0.84 15.89 -9.09
N GLN A 120 -0.78 14.55 -9.19
CA GLN A 120 -1.10 13.63 -8.11
C GLN A 120 -0.03 12.54 -8.03
N THR A 121 0.44 12.26 -6.83
CA THR A 121 1.34 11.12 -6.55
C THR A 121 0.73 10.31 -5.42
N VAL A 122 0.74 8.98 -5.55
CA VAL A 122 0.33 8.07 -4.47
C VAL A 122 1.44 7.05 -4.19
N LEU A 123 1.75 6.86 -2.91
CA LEU A 123 2.70 5.86 -2.44
C LEU A 123 1.97 4.56 -2.06
N VAL A 124 2.27 3.48 -2.77
CA VAL A 124 1.65 2.17 -2.59
C VAL A 124 2.64 1.22 -1.92
N LEU A 125 2.27 0.74 -0.74
CA LEU A 125 3.09 -0.12 0.13
C LEU A 125 2.57 -1.56 0.05
N SER A 126 3.15 -2.36 -0.85
CA SER A 126 2.77 -3.75 -1.15
C SER A 126 3.93 -4.72 -0.90
N THR A 127 4.69 -4.47 0.16
CA THR A 127 5.78 -5.32 0.66
C THR A 127 5.33 -6.10 1.89
N ASP A 128 5.86 -7.30 2.07
CA ASP A 128 5.67 -8.14 3.27
C ASP A 128 6.55 -7.72 4.45
N ASN A 129 7.45 -6.75 4.24
CA ASN A 129 8.35 -6.25 5.26
C ASN A 129 7.69 -5.11 6.08
N PHE A 130 7.46 -5.38 7.37
CA PHE A 130 6.89 -4.41 8.29
C PHE A 130 7.69 -3.09 8.36
N TYR A 131 9.02 -3.15 8.42
CA TYR A 131 9.86 -1.96 8.53
C TYR A 131 9.79 -1.10 7.27
N ALA A 132 9.70 -1.72 6.09
CA ALA A 132 9.49 -1.00 4.84
C ALA A 132 8.10 -0.34 4.77
N GLN A 133 7.04 -1.02 5.23
CA GLN A 133 5.71 -0.40 5.35
C GLN A 133 5.72 0.78 6.35
N ALA A 134 6.34 0.59 7.51
CA ALA A 134 6.43 1.62 8.52
C ALA A 134 7.24 2.82 8.03
N HIS A 135 8.36 2.58 7.34
CA HIS A 135 9.14 3.62 6.67
C HIS A 135 8.28 4.38 5.64
N GLY A 136 7.48 3.66 4.84
CA GLY A 136 6.54 4.26 3.90
C GLY A 136 5.46 5.11 4.52
N ASN A 137 4.93 4.75 5.70
CA ASN A 137 4.04 5.63 6.45
C ASN A 137 4.72 6.98 6.77
N ARG A 138 5.97 6.94 7.26
CA ARG A 138 6.72 8.16 7.59
C ARG A 138 7.06 8.97 6.34
N VAL A 139 7.44 8.32 5.23
CA VAL A 139 7.66 9.01 3.93
C VAL A 139 6.37 9.66 3.44
N ALA A 140 5.23 8.98 3.50
CA ALA A 140 3.95 9.56 3.10
C ALA A 140 3.59 10.81 3.94
N LEU A 141 3.78 10.75 5.26
CA LEU A 141 3.54 11.87 6.17
C LEU A 141 4.51 13.03 5.94
N GLU A 142 5.82 12.74 5.94
CA GLU A 142 6.89 13.70 5.72
C GLU A 142 6.68 14.50 4.43
N TYR A 143 6.24 13.82 3.37
CA TYR A 143 6.04 14.42 2.07
C TYR A 143 4.61 14.93 1.84
N GLY A 144 3.68 14.68 2.75
CA GLY A 144 2.25 14.98 2.52
C GLY A 144 1.74 14.32 1.24
N VAL A 145 2.17 13.08 0.99
CA VAL A 145 1.78 12.28 -0.18
C VAL A 145 0.75 11.24 0.27
N PRO A 146 -0.41 11.12 -0.41
CA PRO A 146 -1.35 10.04 -0.15
C PRO A 146 -0.68 8.66 -0.21
N SER A 147 -1.13 7.73 0.63
CA SER A 147 -0.62 6.36 0.61
C SER A 147 -1.73 5.33 0.58
N ALA A 148 -1.42 4.15 0.04
CA ALA A 148 -2.26 2.96 0.15
C ALA A 148 -1.36 1.77 0.50
N SER A 149 -1.88 0.79 1.22
CA SER A 149 -1.17 -0.43 1.56
C SER A 149 -2.09 -1.63 1.46
N ALA A 150 -1.49 -2.81 1.25
CA ALA A 150 -2.22 -4.06 1.30
C ALA A 150 -1.35 -5.16 1.89
N GLN A 151 -1.95 -6.04 2.70
CA GLN A 151 -1.31 -7.23 3.25
C GLN A 151 -2.26 -8.42 3.20
N VAL A 152 -1.68 -9.61 3.09
CA VAL A 152 -2.41 -10.89 3.05
C VAL A 152 -2.10 -11.64 4.34
N TYR A 153 -3.14 -12.16 4.99
CA TYR A 153 -2.99 -13.01 6.17
C TYR A 153 -2.52 -14.41 5.76
N GLN A 154 -2.02 -15.18 6.75
CA GLN A 154 -1.55 -16.54 6.56
C GLN A 154 -2.54 -17.40 5.74
N ASP A 155 -2.00 -18.25 4.87
CA ASP A 155 -2.73 -19.14 3.95
C ASP A 155 -3.71 -18.43 3.02
N GLY A 156 -3.66 -17.09 2.92
CA GLY A 156 -4.57 -16.32 2.08
C GLY A 156 -6.00 -16.28 2.63
N LEU A 157 -6.21 -16.51 3.93
CA LEU A 157 -7.54 -16.57 4.54
C LEU A 157 -8.26 -15.21 4.59
N ALA A 158 -7.50 -14.12 4.56
CA ALA A 158 -8.01 -12.77 4.51
C ALA A 158 -6.95 -11.82 3.94
N ALA A 159 -7.35 -10.59 3.68
CA ALA A 159 -6.44 -9.48 3.44
C ALA A 159 -6.87 -8.24 4.22
N GLU A 160 -5.97 -7.29 4.36
CA GLU A 160 -6.26 -5.96 4.86
C GLU A 160 -5.66 -4.91 3.95
N PHE A 161 -6.27 -3.73 3.98
CA PHE A 161 -5.84 -2.58 3.21
C PHE A 161 -5.91 -1.36 4.12
N SER A 162 -4.97 -0.45 3.96
CA SER A 162 -5.06 0.86 4.61
C SER A 162 -4.76 1.95 3.60
N PHE A 163 -5.21 3.17 3.87
CA PHE A 163 -4.80 4.33 3.10
C PHE A 163 -4.69 5.57 3.97
N THR A 164 -3.98 6.57 3.45
CA THR A 164 -3.96 7.93 3.99
C THR A 164 -4.11 8.92 2.86
N HIS A 165 -4.84 10.01 3.11
CA HIS A 165 -4.88 11.18 2.26
C HIS A 165 -4.74 12.41 3.16
N PRO A 166 -3.70 13.24 2.96
CA PRO A 166 -3.33 14.29 3.92
C PRO A 166 -4.48 15.28 4.19
N ASP A 167 -5.32 15.54 3.19
CA ASP A 167 -6.45 16.46 3.30
C ASP A 167 -7.70 15.89 3.99
N LEU A 168 -7.79 14.57 4.21
CA LEU A 168 -9.04 13.93 4.68
C LEU A 168 -8.86 12.96 5.84
N THR A 169 -7.85 12.09 5.79
CA THR A 169 -7.72 11.03 6.77
C THR A 169 -7.18 11.60 8.06
N THR A 170 -7.83 11.34 9.20
CA THR A 170 -7.40 11.85 10.51
C THR A 170 -6.41 10.93 11.23
N ALA A 171 -6.34 9.66 10.81
CA ALA A 171 -5.48 8.64 11.39
C ALA A 171 -4.46 8.17 10.33
N CYS A 172 -3.16 8.16 10.65
CA CYS A 172 -2.14 7.63 9.73
C CYS A 172 -2.14 6.09 9.71
N ASN A 173 -1.33 5.45 8.85
CA ASN A 173 -1.27 3.99 8.79
C ASN A 173 -0.84 3.38 10.14
N ARG A 174 0.04 4.06 10.89
CA ARG A 174 0.43 3.61 12.24
C ARG A 174 -0.75 3.59 13.21
N CYS A 175 -1.59 4.62 13.21
CA CYS A 175 -2.81 4.65 14.04
C CYS A 175 -3.76 3.52 13.63
N ALA A 176 -4.00 3.36 12.33
CA ALA A 176 -4.91 2.33 11.82
C ALA A 176 -4.43 0.89 12.10
N LEU A 177 -3.12 0.71 12.24
CA LEU A 177 -2.45 -0.58 12.43
C LEU A 177 -1.71 -0.64 13.78
N GLU A 178 -2.20 0.06 14.80
CA GLU A 178 -1.52 0.23 16.10
C GLU A 178 -1.08 -1.12 16.69
N GLY A 179 -1.97 -2.11 16.70
CA GLY A 179 -1.67 -3.44 17.22
C GLY A 179 -0.51 -4.14 16.49
N ARG A 180 -0.36 -3.91 15.17
CA ARG A 180 0.80 -4.41 14.40
C ARG A 180 2.08 -3.71 14.85
N TYR A 181 2.06 -2.38 14.95
CA TYR A 181 3.24 -1.64 15.39
C TYR A 181 3.68 -2.07 16.79
N ARG A 182 2.74 -2.23 17.72
CA ARG A 182 3.01 -2.74 19.07
C ARG A 182 3.65 -4.13 19.04
N ALA A 183 3.07 -5.06 18.27
CA ALA A 183 3.59 -6.42 18.14
C ALA A 183 5.05 -6.44 17.66
N TYR A 184 5.38 -5.70 16.59
CA TYR A 184 6.74 -5.71 16.04
C TYR A 184 7.74 -4.88 16.85
N LEU A 185 7.37 -3.69 17.32
CA LEU A 185 8.32 -2.74 17.91
C LEU A 185 8.50 -2.95 19.42
N GLU A 186 7.46 -3.35 20.13
CA GLU A 186 7.48 -3.47 21.59
C GLU A 186 7.57 -4.93 22.04
N GLN A 187 6.86 -5.84 21.35
CA GLN A 187 6.79 -7.25 21.72
C GLN A 187 7.80 -8.12 20.96
N GLY A 188 8.53 -7.55 20.00
CA GLY A 188 9.57 -8.25 19.25
C GLY A 188 9.03 -9.36 18.33
N PHE A 189 7.80 -9.21 17.83
CA PHE A 189 7.21 -10.14 16.88
C PHE A 189 8.08 -10.28 15.63
N VAL A 190 8.28 -11.52 15.20
CA VAL A 190 8.99 -11.86 13.97
C VAL A 190 8.02 -12.59 13.05
N ASN A 191 7.77 -12.01 11.87
CA ASN A 191 6.92 -12.65 10.89
C ASN A 191 7.64 -13.83 10.23
N GLN A 192 7.06 -15.01 10.37
CA GLN A 192 7.50 -16.23 9.68
C GLN A 192 6.52 -16.66 8.58
N THR A 193 5.45 -15.90 8.38
CA THR A 193 4.43 -16.16 7.36
C THR A 193 5.03 -15.92 5.98
N THR A 194 4.81 -16.87 5.09
CA THR A 194 5.14 -16.76 3.67
C THR A 194 3.86 -16.85 2.84
N SER A 195 3.97 -16.74 1.52
CA SER A 195 2.84 -17.01 0.61
C SER A 195 2.44 -18.50 0.54
N ARG A 196 3.08 -19.38 1.30
CA ARG A 196 2.69 -20.80 1.39
C ARG A 196 1.22 -20.89 1.81
N GLY A 197 0.48 -21.78 1.15
CA GLY A 197 -0.94 -22.03 1.42
C GLY A 197 -1.89 -21.07 0.71
N ALA A 198 -1.45 -19.89 0.30
CA ALA A 198 -2.30 -18.91 -0.38
C ALA A 198 -2.49 -19.26 -1.88
N PRO A 199 -3.73 -19.44 -2.35
CA PRO A 199 -4.01 -19.55 -3.79
C PRO A 199 -3.58 -18.28 -4.54
N VAL A 200 -3.18 -18.43 -5.81
CA VAL A 200 -2.77 -17.28 -6.65
C VAL A 200 -3.87 -16.21 -6.77
N PHE A 201 -5.15 -16.61 -6.73
CA PHE A 201 -6.28 -15.70 -6.77
C PHE A 201 -6.40 -14.78 -5.55
N CYS A 202 -5.75 -15.09 -4.42
CA CYS A 202 -5.65 -14.16 -3.30
C CYS A 202 -4.92 -12.87 -3.72
N ALA A 203 -3.84 -13.01 -4.51
CA ALA A 203 -3.15 -11.85 -5.06
C ALA A 203 -4.06 -11.06 -6.02
N ASP A 204 -4.83 -11.74 -6.87
CA ASP A 204 -5.77 -11.07 -7.79
C ASP A 204 -6.86 -10.27 -7.06
N ARG A 205 -7.46 -10.84 -6.01
CA ARG A 205 -8.43 -10.14 -5.17
C ARG A 205 -7.81 -8.91 -4.51
N VAL A 206 -6.62 -9.05 -3.91
CA VAL A 206 -5.87 -7.92 -3.34
C VAL A 206 -5.58 -6.86 -4.41
N ASN A 207 -5.10 -7.27 -5.56
CA ASN A 207 -4.70 -6.37 -6.65
C ASN A 207 -5.89 -5.57 -7.19
N SER A 208 -7.05 -6.20 -7.33
CA SER A 208 -8.28 -5.54 -7.74
C SER A 208 -8.70 -4.49 -6.71
N THR A 209 -8.82 -4.86 -5.43
CA THR A 209 -9.23 -3.93 -4.37
C THR A 209 -8.23 -2.78 -4.21
N LEU A 210 -6.93 -3.07 -4.24
CA LEU A 210 -5.88 -2.06 -4.18
C LEU A 210 -5.94 -1.12 -5.40
N GLY A 211 -6.25 -1.64 -6.59
CA GLY A 211 -6.48 -0.85 -7.80
C GLY A 211 -7.60 0.18 -7.63
N PHE A 212 -8.77 -0.26 -7.15
CA PHE A 212 -9.89 0.64 -6.86
C PHE A 212 -9.54 1.68 -5.78
N LEU A 213 -8.81 1.26 -4.73
CA LEU A 213 -8.37 2.15 -3.67
C LEU A 213 -7.39 3.22 -4.19
N THR A 214 -6.41 2.83 -5.00
CA THR A 214 -5.45 3.75 -5.63
C THR A 214 -6.15 4.74 -6.56
N LEU A 215 -7.11 4.28 -7.38
CA LEU A 215 -7.91 5.17 -8.24
C LEU A 215 -8.76 6.13 -7.40
N MET A 216 -9.40 5.66 -6.32
CA MET A 216 -10.16 6.51 -5.41
C MET A 216 -9.28 7.61 -4.79
N VAL A 217 -8.05 7.28 -4.40
CA VAL A 217 -7.07 8.23 -3.84
C VAL A 217 -6.61 9.25 -4.89
N LEU A 218 -6.21 8.79 -6.08
CA LEU A 218 -5.71 9.67 -7.14
C LEU A 218 -6.76 10.66 -7.65
N HIS A 219 -8.03 10.24 -7.74
CA HIS A 219 -9.12 11.07 -8.25
C HIS A 219 -9.73 11.99 -7.19
N HIS A 220 -9.28 11.94 -5.95
CA HIS A 220 -9.87 12.75 -4.90
C HIS A 220 -9.84 14.24 -5.25
N GLY A 221 -10.99 14.90 -5.16
CA GLY A 221 -11.11 16.34 -5.45
C GLY A 221 -11.22 16.68 -6.95
N SER A 222 -11.25 15.67 -7.83
CA SER A 222 -11.61 15.87 -9.25
C SER A 222 -13.12 16.10 -9.43
N ASP A 223 -13.50 16.60 -10.62
CA ASP A 223 -14.90 16.74 -11.03
C ASP A 223 -15.52 15.43 -11.57
N HIS A 224 -14.78 14.32 -11.54
CA HIS A 224 -15.26 13.05 -12.09
C HIS A 224 -16.43 12.49 -11.27
N PRO A 225 -17.60 12.19 -11.89
CA PRO A 225 -18.85 11.92 -11.16
C PRO A 225 -18.81 10.66 -10.30
N ARG A 226 -17.97 9.68 -10.65
CA ARG A 226 -17.78 8.46 -9.86
C ARG A 226 -16.77 8.63 -8.72
N TRP A 227 -15.72 9.43 -8.94
CA TRP A 227 -14.50 9.32 -8.16
C TRP A 227 -14.22 10.53 -7.26
N GLY A 228 -14.54 11.75 -7.72
CA GLY A 228 -14.18 13.00 -7.06
C GLY A 228 -14.50 13.04 -5.56
N ASP A 229 -15.71 12.58 -5.22
CA ASP A 229 -16.21 12.54 -3.84
C ASP A 229 -16.16 11.16 -3.18
N MET A 230 -15.68 10.12 -3.88
CA MET A 230 -15.69 8.75 -3.35
C MET A 230 -14.86 8.63 -2.07
N LEU A 231 -13.68 9.25 -2.02
CA LEU A 231 -12.83 9.26 -0.83
C LEU A 231 -13.47 10.02 0.33
N LYS A 232 -14.16 11.15 0.08
CA LYS A 232 -14.88 11.90 1.12
C LYS A 232 -16.01 11.05 1.72
N ARG A 233 -16.71 10.28 0.90
CA ARG A 233 -17.77 9.36 1.34
C ARG A 233 -17.24 8.21 2.20
N ALA A 234 -15.98 7.80 2.01
CA ALA A 234 -15.35 6.83 2.91
C ALA A 234 -15.23 7.37 4.35
N GLY A 235 -15.14 8.69 4.55
CA GLY A 235 -15.06 9.32 5.86
C GLY A 235 -13.81 8.88 6.62
N ASN A 236 -13.93 8.58 7.91
CA ASN A 236 -12.81 8.11 8.73
C ASN A 236 -12.51 6.61 8.58
N ARG A 237 -13.01 5.94 7.54
CA ARG A 237 -12.80 4.50 7.33
C ARG A 237 -11.61 4.24 6.42
N ASN A 238 -10.40 4.38 6.96
CA ASN A 238 -9.16 4.20 6.21
C ASN A 238 -8.42 2.89 6.49
N LEU A 239 -9.09 1.93 7.13
CA LEU A 239 -8.69 0.54 7.23
C LEU A 239 -9.80 -0.34 6.66
N MET A 240 -9.43 -1.36 5.91
CA MET A 240 -10.35 -2.30 5.28
C MET A 240 -9.87 -3.72 5.54
N GLN A 241 -10.81 -4.66 5.73
CA GLN A 241 -10.48 -6.09 5.84
C GLN A 241 -11.37 -6.89 4.90
N LEU A 242 -10.76 -7.79 4.13
CA LEU A 242 -11.40 -8.65 3.15
C LEU A 242 -11.38 -10.09 3.63
N GLN A 243 -12.57 -10.68 3.82
CA GLN A 243 -12.73 -12.10 4.12
C GLN A 243 -12.50 -12.91 2.84
N MET A 244 -11.35 -13.57 2.71
CA MET A 244 -11.07 -14.38 1.52
C MET A 244 -11.51 -15.84 1.68
N TRP A 245 -11.61 -16.29 2.93
CA TRP A 245 -12.07 -17.61 3.31
C TRP A 245 -13.21 -17.51 4.33
N PRO A 246 -14.25 -18.38 4.26
CA PRO A 246 -15.38 -18.34 5.19
C PRO A 246 -14.95 -18.45 6.66
N ASP A 247 -14.06 -19.38 6.96
CA ASP A 247 -13.58 -19.67 8.32
C ASP A 247 -12.35 -18.84 8.73
N THR A 248 -12.21 -17.62 8.22
CA THR A 248 -11.11 -16.73 8.60
C THR A 248 -11.12 -16.49 10.13
N PRO A 249 -9.95 -16.46 10.80
CA PRO A 249 -9.88 -16.23 12.25
C PRO A 249 -10.23 -14.78 12.65
N LEU A 250 -10.47 -13.89 11.68
CA LEU A 250 -10.77 -12.49 11.93
C LEU A 250 -12.20 -12.30 12.43
N GLY A 251 -12.36 -12.04 13.74
CA GLY A 251 -13.66 -11.80 14.37
C GLY A 251 -14.40 -10.53 13.91
N VAL A 252 -13.81 -9.70 13.04
CA VAL A 252 -14.44 -8.48 12.52
C VAL A 252 -15.71 -8.77 11.74
N PHE A 253 -15.72 -9.85 10.95
CA PHE A 253 -16.84 -10.17 10.07
C PHE A 253 -18.06 -10.62 10.88
N GLY A 254 -17.83 -11.42 11.94
CA GLY A 254 -18.89 -11.76 12.90
C GLY A 254 -19.46 -10.54 13.64
N ARG A 255 -18.62 -9.55 13.96
CA ARG A 255 -19.09 -8.30 14.60
C ARG A 255 -19.90 -7.42 13.64
N VAL A 256 -19.45 -7.24 12.41
CA VAL A 256 -20.10 -6.35 11.42
C VAL A 256 -21.36 -7.01 10.84
N PHE A 257 -21.31 -8.30 10.55
CA PHE A 257 -22.39 -9.03 9.90
C PHE A 257 -23.22 -9.90 10.84
N GLY A 258 -23.00 -9.89 12.15
CA GLY A 258 -23.67 -10.82 13.08
C GLY A 258 -25.21 -10.75 13.08
N GLY A 259 -25.78 -9.60 12.70
CA GLY A 259 -27.24 -9.44 12.53
C GLY A 259 -27.74 -9.57 11.09
N ALA A 260 -26.86 -9.84 10.13
CA ALA A 260 -27.22 -9.99 8.72
C ALA A 260 -27.71 -11.40 8.40
N ASP A 261 -28.26 -11.58 7.20
CA ASP A 261 -28.65 -12.91 6.70
C ASP A 261 -27.42 -13.78 6.41
N GLN A 262 -27.11 -14.67 7.35
CA GLN A 262 -25.94 -15.55 7.28
C GLN A 262 -26.00 -16.53 6.10
N GLN A 263 -27.19 -16.82 5.54
CA GLN A 263 -27.31 -17.76 4.41
C GLN A 263 -26.80 -17.16 3.10
N ARG A 264 -26.59 -15.84 3.05
CA ARG A 264 -26.11 -15.11 1.85
C ARG A 264 -24.71 -14.55 2.03
N LEU A 265 -24.03 -14.88 3.13
CA LEU A 265 -22.65 -14.48 3.41
C LEU A 265 -21.75 -15.72 3.37
N PHE A 266 -20.65 -15.64 2.62
CA PHE A 266 -19.73 -16.77 2.51
C PHE A 266 -18.26 -16.36 2.51
N PHE A 267 -17.75 -15.84 1.39
CA PHE A 267 -16.45 -15.19 1.32
C PHE A 267 -16.53 -13.99 0.37
N ASP A 268 -15.44 -13.24 0.25
CA ASP A 268 -15.32 -11.98 -0.49
C ASP A 268 -16.07 -10.80 0.16
N ASN A 269 -16.26 -10.89 1.48
CA ASN A 269 -16.89 -9.82 2.25
C ASN A 269 -15.83 -8.78 2.63
N LEU A 270 -16.00 -7.54 2.17
CA LEU A 270 -15.13 -6.41 2.46
C LEU A 270 -15.77 -5.49 3.50
N VAL A 271 -15.07 -5.24 4.61
CA VAL A 271 -15.52 -4.31 5.65
C VAL A 271 -14.61 -3.09 5.70
N TRP A 272 -15.19 -1.91 5.87
CA TRP A 272 -14.50 -0.62 5.99
C TRP A 272 -14.62 -0.13 7.45
N LEU A 273 -13.49 0.01 8.12
CA LEU A 273 -13.41 0.17 9.57
C LEU A 273 -13.07 1.61 9.94
N PRO A 274 -13.88 2.28 10.78
CA PRO A 274 -13.61 3.64 11.21
C PRO A 274 -12.36 3.66 12.09
N GLN A 275 -11.46 4.60 11.79
CA GLN A 275 -10.24 4.82 12.55
C GLN A 275 -10.32 6.15 13.30
N LYS A 276 -9.58 6.21 14.40
CA LYS A 276 -9.32 7.42 15.16
C LYS A 276 -7.81 7.60 15.26
N PRO A 277 -7.30 8.84 15.29
CA PRO A 277 -5.89 9.06 15.61
C PRO A 277 -5.58 8.52 17.02
N ASP A 278 -4.40 7.94 17.17
CA ASP A 278 -3.89 7.56 18.49
C ASP A 278 -3.51 8.82 19.26
N HIS A 279 -4.32 9.15 20.26
CA HIS A 279 -4.14 10.31 21.13
C HIS A 279 -4.99 10.15 22.41
N PRO A 280 -4.54 10.67 23.57
CA PRO A 280 -5.29 10.54 24.82
C PRO A 280 -6.74 11.05 24.68
N ASP A 281 -6.92 12.16 23.96
CA ASP A 281 -8.22 12.80 23.76
C ASP A 281 -9.13 12.08 22.74
N SER A 282 -8.58 11.24 21.86
CA SER A 282 -9.35 10.61 20.77
C SER A 282 -9.80 9.19 21.08
N ASN A 283 -8.85 8.36 21.55
CA ASN A 283 -9.05 6.94 21.81
C ASN A 283 -8.37 6.45 23.11
N GLY A 284 -7.80 7.36 23.91
CA GLY A 284 -7.19 7.04 25.20
C GLY A 284 -5.80 6.40 25.11
N THR A 285 -5.22 6.29 23.91
CA THR A 285 -3.84 5.80 23.73
C THR A 285 -2.84 6.94 23.82
N PRO A 286 -1.53 6.68 24.02
CA PRO A 286 -0.51 7.70 23.83
C PRO A 286 -0.57 8.32 22.43
N ALA A 287 -0.12 9.57 22.32
CA ALA A 287 -0.04 10.28 21.04
C ALA A 287 0.80 9.49 20.02
N CYS A 288 0.29 9.38 18.79
CA CYS A 288 0.97 8.64 17.72
C CYS A 288 2.39 9.21 17.49
N PRO A 289 3.46 8.40 17.59
CA PRO A 289 4.82 8.90 17.38
C PRO A 289 5.13 9.34 15.95
N ASP A 290 4.27 9.00 14.98
CA ASP A 290 4.45 9.36 13.58
C ASP A 290 3.65 10.63 13.23
N CYS A 291 2.33 10.64 13.44
CA CYS A 291 1.49 11.80 13.08
C CYS A 291 1.11 12.72 14.25
N GLY A 292 1.63 12.47 15.45
CA GLY A 292 1.26 13.21 16.67
C GLY A 292 -0.15 12.92 17.19
N GLY A 293 -1.00 12.24 16.42
CA GLY A 293 -2.39 11.98 16.80
C GLY A 293 -3.30 13.21 16.74
N THR A 294 -2.88 14.28 16.06
CA THR A 294 -3.58 15.58 16.05
C THR A 294 -4.91 15.55 15.29
N GLY A 295 -5.12 14.54 14.44
CA GLY A 295 -6.25 14.48 13.51
C GLY A 295 -6.00 15.22 12.19
N ASN A 296 -4.84 15.87 12.02
CA ASN A 296 -4.43 16.53 10.78
C ASN A 296 -3.06 16.01 10.32
N LEU A 297 -3.01 15.24 9.23
CA LEU A 297 -1.75 14.64 8.78
C LEU A 297 -0.76 15.65 8.20
N HIS A 298 -1.21 16.86 7.83
CA HIS A 298 -0.30 17.93 7.41
C HIS A 298 0.65 18.37 8.52
N ASP A 299 0.30 18.17 9.80
CA ASP A 299 1.15 18.52 10.94
C ASP A 299 2.45 17.68 10.99
N ALA A 300 2.47 16.54 10.29
CA ALA A 300 3.64 15.67 10.19
C ALA A 300 4.54 15.97 8.97
N ARG A 301 4.18 16.94 8.13
CA ARG A 301 4.95 17.29 6.94
C ARG A 301 6.25 17.99 7.31
N GLY A 302 7.38 17.45 6.85
CA GLY A 302 8.71 18.00 7.14
C GLY A 302 9.15 17.85 8.60
N SER A 303 8.44 17.04 9.41
CA SER A 303 8.71 16.89 10.84
C SER A 303 9.74 15.80 11.15
N PHE A 304 10.07 14.91 10.19
CA PHE A 304 10.98 13.80 10.42
C PHE A 304 12.43 14.19 10.06
N PRO A 305 13.37 14.25 11.02
CA PRO A 305 14.74 14.59 10.71
C PRO A 305 15.41 13.48 9.88
N GLY A 306 16.48 13.84 9.16
CA GLY A 306 17.08 12.99 8.12
C GLY A 306 17.42 11.55 8.53
N THR A 307 17.78 11.28 9.80
CA THR A 307 18.07 9.91 10.28
C THR A 307 16.84 9.14 10.78
N ASP A 308 15.74 9.82 11.09
CA ASP A 308 14.59 9.21 11.77
C ASP A 308 13.64 8.50 10.81
N LEU A 309 13.67 8.86 9.53
CA LEU A 309 13.07 8.02 8.48
C LEU A 309 13.66 6.59 8.52
N TYR A 310 14.93 6.42 8.90
CA TYR A 310 15.65 5.14 8.80
C TYR A 310 15.71 4.34 10.11
N ARG A 311 15.34 4.94 11.25
CA ARG A 311 15.49 4.32 12.58
C ARG A 311 14.17 3.71 13.08
N MET A 312 13.87 2.50 12.60
CA MET A 312 12.88 1.60 13.24
C MET A 312 13.45 0.21 13.47
N ARG A 313 14.75 0.09 13.77
CA ARG A 313 15.31 -1.20 14.20
C ARG A 313 14.94 -1.46 15.66
N PRO A 314 14.57 -2.69 16.04
CA PRO A 314 14.45 -3.03 17.45
C PRO A 314 15.77 -2.71 18.14
N ALA A 315 15.71 -2.13 19.33
CA ALA A 315 16.87 -2.14 20.21
C ALA A 315 17.31 -3.60 20.30
N SER A 316 18.51 -3.92 19.85
CA SER A 316 19.08 -5.24 20.07
C SER A 316 19.19 -5.41 21.58
N LYS A 317 18.18 -6.04 22.20
CA LYS A 317 18.43 -6.73 23.46
C LYS A 317 19.42 -7.82 23.09
N ARG A 318 20.71 -7.54 23.31
CA ARG A 318 21.69 -8.59 23.60
C ARG A 318 21.13 -9.30 24.84
N LEU A 319 20.26 -10.28 24.63
CA LEU A 319 20.05 -11.31 25.62
C LEU A 319 21.34 -12.11 25.58
N SER A 320 22.21 -11.83 26.57
CA SER A 320 23.29 -12.74 26.92
C SER A 320 22.67 -14.12 27.08
N ALA A 321 23.22 -15.11 26.39
CA ALA A 321 22.87 -16.50 26.54
C ALA A 321 23.14 -16.94 27.99
N ALA A 322 22.12 -16.84 28.83
CA ALA A 322 22.05 -17.47 30.14
C ALA A 322 20.59 -17.45 30.61
N GLY A 323 19.94 -18.62 30.54
CA GLY A 323 18.70 -18.90 31.24
C GLY A 323 17.44 -18.78 30.39
N LEU A 324 16.89 -19.92 29.98
CA LEU A 324 15.70 -20.47 30.64
C LEU A 324 15.30 -21.77 29.94
N VAL A 325 15.62 -22.85 30.66
CA VAL A 325 14.90 -24.11 30.62
C VAL A 325 13.68 -23.90 31.52
N SER A 326 12.48 -23.96 30.93
CA SER A 326 11.18 -24.42 31.46
C SER A 326 10.04 -23.67 30.79
#